data_AF-X1JA25-F1
#
_entry.id   AF-X1JA25-F1
#
_cell.length_a   1.000
_cell.length_b   1.000
_cell.length_c   1.000
_cell.angle_alpha   90.00
_cell.angle_beta   90.00
_cell.angle_gamma   90.00
#
_symmetry.space_group_name_H-M   'P 1'
#
loop_
_entity.id
_entity.type
_entity.pdbx_description
1 polymer ?
#
loop_
_entity_poly.entity_id
_entity_poly.type
_entity_poly.pdbx_seq_one_letter_code
_entity_poly.pdbx_strand_id
1 'polypeptide(L)'
;MASYNQYYDRLLDLAHKYDFALSLGDSLRPGSIADATDRAQIEELIIQGELVKRAREAEIQVFVEGPGHLPLDQVASNVQLEKSLCHGAPFYVLG
;
A
#
# COMPACT_ATOMS: atom_id res chain seq x y z
N MET A 1 -12.60 9.46 -1.56
CA MET A 1 -11.60 8.39 -1.80
C MET A 1 -11.20 8.46 -3.28
N ALA A 2 -9.91 8.64 -3.54
CA ALA A 2 -9.36 9.53 -4.57
C ALA A 2 -9.44 9.08 -6.05
N SER A 3 -9.30 10.06 -6.95
CA SER A 3 -9.31 9.92 -8.43
C SER A 3 -8.23 9.00 -9.01
N TYR A 4 -7.22 8.60 -8.24
CA TYR A 4 -6.12 7.75 -8.68
C TYR A 4 -6.58 6.37 -9.19
N ASN A 5 -7.56 5.74 -8.53
CA ASN A 5 -8.09 4.44 -8.94
C ASN A 5 -8.70 4.47 -10.36
N GLN A 6 -9.24 5.62 -10.77
CA GLN A 6 -9.84 5.79 -12.10
C GLN A 6 -8.79 5.84 -13.21
N TYR A 7 -7.54 6.19 -12.89
CA TYR A 7 -6.46 6.33 -13.86
C TYR A 7 -5.33 5.31 -13.65
N TYR A 8 -5.56 4.27 -12.84
CA TYR A 8 -4.53 3.28 -12.53
C TYR A 8 -4.03 2.56 -13.78
N ASP A 9 -4.91 2.19 -14.71
CA ASP A 9 -4.50 1.52 -15.95
C ASP A 9 -3.58 2.41 -16.81
N ARG A 10 -3.85 3.72 -16.85
CA ARG A 10 -2.95 4.68 -17.50
C ARG A 10 -1.57 4.73 -16.84
N LEU A 11 -1.50 4.57 -15.51
CA LEU A 11 -0.23 4.50 -14.80
C LEU A 11 0.51 3.19 -15.10
N LEU A 12 -0.20 2.07 -15.20
CA LEU A 12 0.36 0.79 -15.63
C LEU A 12 0.95 0.89 -17.05
N ASP A 13 0.24 1.51 -17.99
CA ASP A 13 0.74 1.74 -19.35
C ASP A 13 2.05 2.57 -19.36
N LEU A 14 2.10 3.61 -18.51
CA LEU A 14 3.29 4.45 -18.38
C LEU A 14 4.44 3.68 -17.72
N ALA A 15 4.16 2.90 -16.67
CA ALA A 15 5.15 2.07 -16.01
C ALA A 15 5.73 1.01 -16.95
N HIS A 16 4.88 0.37 -17.75
CA HIS A 16 5.30 -0.58 -18.78
C HIS A 16 6.19 0.09 -19.83
N LYS A 17 5.85 1.31 -20.25
CA LYS A 17 6.60 2.04 -21.27
C LYS A 17 7.96 2.54 -20.79
N TYR A 18 8.05 2.97 -19.54
CA TYR A 18 9.22 3.69 -19.01
C TYR A 18 9.98 2.95 -17.91
N ASP A 19 9.55 1.74 -17.56
CA ASP A 19 10.17 0.85 -16.56
C ASP A 19 10.41 1.53 -15.21
N PHE A 20 9.34 2.03 -14.60
CA PHE A 20 9.36 2.50 -13.21
C PHE A 20 8.46 1.65 -12.33
N ALA A 21 8.88 1.45 -11.09
CA ALA A 21 8.09 0.76 -10.07
C ALA A 21 7.05 1.68 -9.45
N LEU A 22 5.93 1.09 -9.03
CA LEU A 22 4.87 1.80 -8.31
C LEU A 22 5.07 1.67 -6.80
N SER A 23 5.18 2.81 -6.12
CA SER A 23 5.03 2.92 -4.66
C SER A 23 3.58 3.26 -4.34
N LEU A 24 2.83 2.33 -3.77
CA LEU A 24 1.43 2.58 -3.40
C LEU A 24 1.40 3.31 -2.05
N GLY A 25 1.15 4.61 -2.10
CA GLY A 25 1.23 5.50 -0.93
C GLY A 25 0.20 5.24 0.15
N ASP A 26 0.58 5.55 1.40
CA ASP A 26 -0.17 5.32 2.64
C ASP A 26 -0.83 6.62 3.16
N SER A 27 -1.74 7.18 2.38
CA SER A 27 -2.33 8.49 2.65
C SER A 27 -3.14 8.54 3.95
N LEU A 28 -3.63 7.39 4.41
CA LEU A 28 -4.39 7.22 5.65
C LEU A 28 -3.56 6.54 6.75
N ARG A 29 -2.22 6.65 6.69
CA ARG A 29 -1.35 6.19 7.78
C ARG A 29 -1.63 6.89 9.11
N PRO A 30 -1.37 6.24 10.26
CA PRO A 30 -1.52 6.87 11.56
C PRO A 30 -0.51 8.00 11.77
N GLY A 31 -1.01 9.20 12.03
CA GLY A 31 -0.21 10.37 12.41
C GLY A 31 0.09 10.45 13.91
N SER A 32 -0.56 9.60 14.71
CA SER A 32 -0.33 9.46 16.14
C SER A 32 -0.57 8.02 16.60
N ILE A 33 -0.05 7.65 17.78
CA ILE A 33 -0.28 6.31 18.35
C ILE A 33 -1.77 6.04 18.60
N ALA A 34 -2.58 7.08 18.83
CA ALA A 34 -4.02 6.93 19.05
C ALA A 34 -4.78 6.50 17.79
N ASP A 35 -4.22 6.77 16.62
CA ASP A 35 -4.81 6.44 15.31
C ASP A 35 -4.27 5.11 14.76
N ALA A 36 -3.37 4.45 15.49
CA ALA A 36 -2.71 3.23 15.06
C ALA A 36 -3.71 2.10 14.78
N THR A 37 -3.62 1.52 13.57
CA THR A 37 -4.46 0.39 13.15
C THR A 37 -5.95 0.73 13.15
N ASP A 38 -6.30 1.99 12.85
CA ASP A 38 -7.69 2.39 12.73
C ASP A 38 -8.34 1.86 11.44
N ARG A 39 -9.64 2.09 11.33
CA ARG A 39 -10.41 1.63 10.17
C ARG A 39 -9.92 2.25 8.85
N ALA A 40 -9.53 3.53 8.86
CA ALA A 40 -9.13 4.22 7.65
C ALA A 40 -7.83 3.64 7.07
N GLN A 41 -6.84 3.38 7.94
CA GLN A 41 -5.60 2.71 7.57
C GLN A 41 -5.86 1.33 6.96
N ILE A 42 -6.72 0.52 7.59
CA ILE A 42 -6.99 -0.85 7.11
C ILE A 42 -7.76 -0.84 5.79
N GLU A 43 -8.73 0.06 5.62
CA GLU A 43 -9.47 0.18 4.35
C GLU A 43 -8.55 0.59 3.19
N GLU A 44 -7.58 1.48 3.43
CA GLU A 44 -6.57 1.82 2.41
C GLU A 44 -5.70 0.60 2.06
N LEU A 45 -5.23 -0.15 3.06
CA LEU A 45 -4.37 -1.32 2.85
C LEU A 45 -5.07 -2.43 2.04
N ILE A 46 -6.38 -2.62 2.24
CA ILE A 46 -7.19 -3.56 1.43
C ILE A 46 -7.20 -3.13 -0.04
N ILE A 47 -7.44 -1.84 -0.30
CA ILE A 47 -7.45 -1.29 -1.66
C ILE A 47 -6.06 -1.41 -2.29
N GLN A 48 -5.00 -1.14 -1.54
CA GLN A 48 -3.63 -1.34 -2.01
C GLN A 48 -3.38 -2.80 -2.41
N GLY A 49 -3.91 -3.78 -1.67
CA GLY A 49 -3.86 -5.20 -2.07
C GLY A 49 -4.49 -5.49 -3.43
N GLU A 50 -5.65 -4.90 -3.71
CA GLU A 50 -6.30 -5.00 -5.03
C GLU A 50 -5.43 -4.39 -6.15
N LEU A 51 -4.80 -3.25 -5.87
CA LEU A 51 -3.91 -2.58 -6.81
C LEU A 51 -2.61 -3.35 -7.04
N VAL A 52 -2.01 -3.95 -6.00
CA VAL A 52 -0.85 -4.84 -6.13
C VAL A 52 -1.15 -6.00 -7.08
N LYS A 53 -2.33 -6.61 -6.95
CA LYS A 53 -2.74 -7.71 -7.84
C LYS A 53 -2.80 -7.23 -9.29
N ARG A 54 -3.46 -6.09 -9.54
CA ARG A 54 -3.56 -5.49 -10.88
C ARG A 54 -2.19 -5.14 -11.48
N ALA A 55 -1.29 -4.54 -10.70
CA ALA A 55 0.07 -4.25 -11.17
C ALA A 55 0.84 -5.51 -11.56
N ARG A 56 0.75 -6.57 -10.74
CA ARG A 56 1.42 -7.85 -11.04
C ARG A 56 0.83 -8.55 -12.26
N GLU A 57 -0.49 -8.51 -12.44
CA GLU A 57 -1.16 -9.01 -13.66
C GLU A 57 -0.69 -8.28 -14.93
N ALA A 58 -0.31 -7.01 -14.80
CA ALA A 58 0.28 -6.19 -15.86
C ALA A 58 1.82 -6.26 -15.91
N GLU A 59 2.44 -7.18 -15.17
CA GLU A 59 3.89 -7.37 -15.08
C GLU A 59 4.67 -6.11 -14.62
N ILE A 60 4.02 -5.24 -13.83
CA ILE A 60 4.62 -4.02 -13.27
C ILE A 60 5.14 -4.26 -11.85
N GLN A 61 6.35 -3.80 -11.60
CA GLN A 61 6.98 -3.83 -10.28
C GLN A 61 6.23 -2.90 -9.31
N VAL A 62 5.88 -3.40 -8.13
CA VAL A 62 5.06 -2.67 -7.15
C VAL A 62 5.48 -3.01 -5.72
N PHE A 63 5.42 -2.00 -4.85
CA PHE A 63 5.58 -2.13 -3.41
C PHE A 63 4.57 -1.23 -2.69
N VAL A 64 4.34 -1.52 -1.41
CA VAL A 64 3.30 -0.88 -0.60
C VAL A 64 3.95 -0.02 0.48
N GLU A 65 3.49 1.22 0.62
CA GLU A 65 3.88 2.09 1.73
C GLU A 65 3.10 1.74 2.99
N GLY A 66 3.70 1.96 4.15
CA GLY A 66 3.20 1.47 5.43
C GLY A 66 3.34 2.47 6.57
N PRO A 67 2.67 2.16 7.68
CA PRO A 67 2.28 3.12 8.71
C PRO A 67 3.42 3.95 9.28
N GLY A 68 3.06 5.12 9.82
CA GLY A 68 3.96 5.94 10.61
C GLY A 68 3.92 5.56 12.08
N HIS A 69 3.05 6.23 12.85
CA HIS A 69 3.08 6.13 14.30
C HIS A 69 2.36 4.88 14.80
N LEU A 70 3.12 3.85 15.17
CA LEU A 70 2.60 2.63 15.81
C LEU A 70 3.21 2.42 17.21
N PRO A 71 2.44 1.92 18.18
CA PRO A 71 3.02 1.35 19.38
C PRO A 71 3.71 0.01 19.06
N LEU A 72 4.77 -0.30 19.82
CA LEU A 72 5.71 -1.41 19.51
C LEU A 72 5.03 -2.78 19.42
N ASP A 73 4.01 -3.02 20.25
CA ASP A 73 3.24 -4.26 20.29
C ASP A 73 2.37 -4.47 19.04
N GLN A 74 2.14 -3.44 18.22
CA GLN A 74 1.36 -3.52 16.99
C GLN A 74 2.21 -3.65 15.72
N VAL A 75 3.53 -3.45 15.80
CA VAL A 75 4.43 -3.47 14.63
C VAL A 75 4.39 -4.82 13.92
N ALA A 76 4.56 -5.92 14.66
CA ALA A 76 4.56 -7.27 14.07
C ALA A 76 3.23 -7.61 13.40
N SER A 77 2.11 -7.24 14.03
CA SER A 77 0.77 -7.45 13.49
C SER A 77 0.52 -6.67 12.21
N ASN A 78 1.00 -5.42 12.12
CA ASN A 78 0.88 -4.61 10.90
C ASN A 78 1.70 -5.20 9.74
N VAL A 79 2.90 -5.72 10.00
CA VAL A 79 3.70 -6.42 8.98
C VAL A 79 2.98 -7.68 8.49
N GLN A 80 2.42 -8.49 9.39
CA GLN A 80 1.66 -9.69 9.00
C GLN A 80 0.40 -9.34 8.19
N LEU A 81 -0.28 -8.26 8.58
CA LEU A 81 -1.48 -7.79 7.91
C LEU A 81 -1.18 -7.34 6.48
N GLU A 82 -0.15 -6.51 6.26
CA GLU A 82 0.27 -6.13 4.92
C GLU A 82 0.65 -7.35 4.09
N LYS A 83 1.47 -8.26 4.62
CA LYS A 83 1.89 -9.45 3.86
C LYS A 83 0.70 -10.30 3.42
N SER A 84 -0.33 -10.40 4.25
CA SER A 84 -1.56 -11.12 3.92
C SER A 84 -2.40 -10.39 2.88
N LEU A 85 -2.67 -9.09 3.08
CA LEU A 85 -3.58 -8.32 2.22
C LEU A 85 -2.95 -7.95 0.87
N CYS A 86 -1.66 -7.67 0.86
CA CYS A 86 -0.90 -7.22 -0.31
C CYS A 86 -0.08 -8.34 -0.94
N HIS A 87 -0.45 -9.60 -0.70
CA HIS A 87 0.10 -10.77 -1.39
C HIS A 87 1.63 -10.87 -1.31
N GLY A 88 2.21 -10.52 -0.16
CA GLY A 88 3.65 -10.54 0.04
C GLY A 88 4.42 -9.49 -0.78
N ALA A 89 3.80 -8.36 -1.14
CA ALA A 89 4.52 -7.23 -1.74
C ALA A 89 5.66 -6.74 -0.82
N PRO A 90 6.71 -6.11 -1.36
CA PRO A 90 7.67 -5.39 -0.54
C PRO A 90 6.97 -4.27 0.23
N PHE A 91 7.40 -4.03 1.46
CA PHE A 91 6.75 -3.09 2.37
C PHE A 91 7.74 -1.98 2.75
N TYR A 92 7.34 -0.73 2.53
CA TYR A 92 8.14 0.46 2.77
C TYR A 92 7.49 1.33 3.85
N VAL A 93 8.07 1.35 5.05
CA VAL A 93 7.47 2.02 6.22
C VAL A 93 8.12 3.36 6.53
N LEU A 94 7.33 4.29 7.10
CA LEU A 94 7.81 5.57 7.62
C LEU A 94 8.07 5.49 9.15
N GLY A 95 8.95 4.56 9.55
CA GLY A 95 9.29 4.30 10.96
C GLY A 95 9.59 2.83 11.24
#